data_AF-A0A0C3IML0-F1
#
_entry.id   AF-A0A0C3IML0-F1
#
_cell.length_a   1.000
_cell.length_b   1.000
_cell.length_c   1.000
_cell.angle_alpha   90.00
_cell.angle_beta   90.00
_cell.angle_gamma   90.00
#
_symmetry.space_group_name_H-M   'P 1'
#
loop_
_entity.id
_entity.type
_entity.pdbx_description
1 polymer ?
#
loop_
_entity_poly.entity_id
_entity_poly.type
_entity_poly.pdbx_seq_one_letter_code
_entity_poly.pdbx_strand_id
1 'polypeptide(L)'
;GYQKIRNSCLQACHNGLHWLWVDTCCIDKRSSAELSEAINSMYAWYANSDRCYAYLHDTDANALPTDPDNDKFAESNGWPKWFSRGWTLQELIAPEDVHFFNRNWEYITRKRKCPRALSTITRISVDVLEKGLSWSYPSTAQIMSWAADRRTTREEDRAYSLMGLFGVHMPMLYGEGKKAFLRLQLEIIRMTNDQSIFAWGWSRSGGLANSFLAKDPSDFHGCSSQLRKLVSLEEQFQTFTVTNHGIQIWLP
;
A
#
# COMPACT_ATOMS: atom_id res chain seq x y z
N GLY A 1 11.33 14.49 -13.93
CA GLY A 1 12.20 13.63 -13.08
C GLY A 1 13.29 14.43 -12.41
N TYR A 2 14.24 14.97 -13.17
CA TYR A 2 15.44 15.65 -12.66
C TYR A 2 15.20 16.69 -11.55
N GLN A 3 14.28 17.64 -11.77
CA GLN A 3 14.01 18.70 -10.78
C GLN A 3 13.52 18.15 -9.44
N LYS A 4 12.73 17.07 -9.45
CA LYS A 4 12.28 16.38 -8.23
C LYS A 4 13.48 15.86 -7.44
N ILE A 5 14.41 15.17 -8.11
CA ILE A 5 15.61 14.60 -7.48
C ILE A 5 16.50 15.72 -6.92
N ARG A 6 16.76 16.77 -7.69
CA ARG A 6 17.57 17.91 -7.25
C ARG A 6 17.00 18.54 -5.98
N ASN A 7 15.70 18.80 -5.95
CA ASN A 7 15.05 19.41 -4.80
C ASN A 7 14.97 18.43 -3.61
N SER A 8 14.79 17.13 -3.83
CA SER A 8 14.95 16.11 -2.79
C SER A 8 16.33 16.15 -2.16
N CYS A 9 17.41 16.28 -2.95
CA CYS A 9 18.77 16.40 -2.43
C CYS A 9 18.95 17.68 -1.61
N LEU A 10 18.43 18.82 -2.09
CA LEU A 10 18.48 20.08 -1.33
C LEU A 10 17.76 19.94 0.02
N GLN A 11 16.58 19.31 0.02
CA GLN A 11 15.81 19.07 1.24
C GLN A 11 16.52 18.11 2.20
N ALA A 12 17.14 17.05 1.69
CA ALA A 12 17.95 16.11 2.47
C ALA A 12 19.15 16.83 3.12
N CYS A 13 19.89 17.63 2.35
CA CYS A 13 20.99 18.44 2.87
C CYS A 13 20.53 19.41 3.97
N HIS A 14 19.40 20.10 3.77
CA HIS A 14 18.82 20.98 4.78
C HIS A 14 18.41 20.22 6.06
N ASN A 15 18.14 18.92 5.96
CA ASN A 15 17.83 18.07 7.10
C ASN A 15 19.06 17.32 7.66
N GLY A 16 20.26 17.62 7.17
CA GLY A 16 21.50 16.96 7.64
C GLY A 16 21.63 15.51 7.19
N LEU A 17 20.88 15.09 6.16
CA LEU A 17 20.92 13.73 5.63
C LEU A 17 21.97 13.63 4.52
N HIS A 18 22.89 12.67 4.68
CA HIS A 18 24.01 12.47 3.74
C HIS A 18 23.62 11.63 2.51
N TRP A 19 22.59 10.79 2.63
CA TRP A 19 22.18 9.86 1.59
C TRP A 19 20.70 10.06 1.26
N LEU A 20 20.38 9.96 -0.02
CA LEU A 20 19.01 9.99 -0.53
C LEU A 20 18.81 8.80 -1.46
N TRP A 21 17.74 8.04 -1.21
CA TRP A 21 17.32 6.96 -2.10
C TRP A 21 16.11 7.41 -2.93
N VAL A 22 16.17 7.17 -4.25
CA VAL A 22 15.06 7.43 -5.18
C VAL A 22 15.01 6.30 -6.21
N ASP A 23 13.86 5.63 -6.28
CA ASP A 23 13.57 4.49 -7.19
C ASP A 23 14.03 4.69 -8.65
N THR A 24 13.97 5.94 -9.12
CA THR A 24 14.26 6.31 -10.50
C THR A 24 15.76 6.24 -10.82
N CYS A 25 16.65 6.47 -9.84
CA CYS A 25 18.10 6.46 -10.05
C CYS A 25 18.85 5.42 -9.21
N CYS A 26 18.23 4.88 -8.17
CA CYS A 26 18.86 3.93 -7.24
C CYS A 26 18.48 2.46 -7.52
N ILE A 27 17.69 2.20 -8.57
CA ILE A 27 17.38 0.85 -9.02
C ILE A 27 17.80 0.72 -10.48
N ASP A 28 18.73 -0.18 -10.78
CA ASP A 28 19.01 -0.56 -12.16
C ASP A 28 17.88 -1.45 -12.69
N LYS A 29 16.93 -0.80 -13.39
CA LYS A 29 15.81 -1.49 -14.04
C LYS A 29 16.24 -2.35 -15.24
N ARG A 30 17.51 -2.33 -15.65
CA ARG A 30 18.07 -3.19 -16.70
C ARG A 30 18.49 -4.55 -16.17
N SER A 31 18.81 -4.63 -14.88
CA SER A 31 19.14 -5.87 -14.18
C SER A 31 17.89 -6.46 -13.55
N SER A 32 17.40 -7.60 -14.06
CA SER A 32 16.22 -8.27 -13.49
C SER A 32 16.45 -8.76 -12.06
N ALA A 33 17.68 -9.18 -11.75
CA ALA A 33 18.07 -9.59 -10.41
C ALA A 33 18.01 -8.40 -9.43
N GLU A 34 18.63 -7.27 -9.79
CA GLU A 34 18.61 -6.07 -8.94
C GLU A 34 17.20 -5.51 -8.79
N LEU A 35 16.41 -5.47 -9.88
CA LEU A 35 15.02 -5.03 -9.82
C LEU A 35 14.19 -5.90 -8.87
N SER A 36 14.38 -7.23 -8.91
CA SER A 36 13.69 -8.16 -8.02
C SER A 36 14.12 -7.96 -6.56
N GLU A 37 15.41 -7.82 -6.30
CA GLU A 37 15.94 -7.53 -4.96
C GLU A 37 15.39 -6.20 -4.43
N ALA A 38 15.41 -5.16 -5.25
CA ALA A 38 14.95 -3.83 -4.88
C ALA A 38 13.46 -3.81 -4.54
N ILE A 39 12.61 -4.42 -5.36
CA ILE A 39 11.16 -4.48 -5.08
C ILE A 39 10.88 -5.25 -3.78
N ASN A 40 11.59 -6.36 -3.54
CA ASN A 40 11.45 -7.13 -2.30
C ASN A 40 11.98 -6.39 -1.06
N SER A 41 12.90 -5.44 -1.24
CA SER A 41 13.54 -4.69 -0.15
C SER A 41 12.93 -3.31 0.09
N MET A 42 12.14 -2.79 -0.85
CA MET A 42 11.71 -1.39 -0.86
C MET A 42 10.93 -0.99 0.38
N TYR A 43 10.05 -1.86 0.88
CA TYR A 43 9.33 -1.62 2.13
C TYR A 43 10.28 -1.46 3.31
N ALA A 44 11.29 -2.33 3.42
CA ALA A 44 12.29 -2.26 4.47
C ALA A 44 13.14 -0.99 4.35
N TRP A 45 13.50 -0.56 3.13
CA TRP A 45 14.21 0.70 2.92
C TRP A 45 13.39 1.90 3.37
N TYR A 46 12.09 1.93 3.08
CA TYR A 46 11.22 2.98 3.61
C TYR A 46 11.09 2.90 5.13
N ALA A 47 10.85 1.72 5.70
CA ALA A 47 10.71 1.53 7.14
C ALA A 47 11.96 1.96 7.93
N ASN A 48 13.15 1.74 7.37
CA ASN A 48 14.43 2.10 8.00
C ASN A 48 14.96 3.48 7.59
N SER A 49 14.20 4.26 6.82
CA SER A 49 14.60 5.62 6.45
C SER A 49 14.41 6.59 7.63
N ASP A 50 15.33 7.55 7.78
CA ASP A 50 15.18 8.64 8.77
C ASP A 50 13.94 9.50 8.44
N ARG A 51 13.78 9.85 7.15
CA ARG A 51 12.65 10.62 6.64
C ARG A 51 12.28 10.21 5.23
N CYS A 52 10.99 10.27 4.94
CA CYS A 52 10.44 10.16 3.60
C CYS A 52 9.84 11.49 3.13
N TYR A 53 10.11 11.86 1.87
CA TYR A 53 9.55 13.07 1.26
C TYR A 53 8.48 12.70 0.23
N ALA A 54 7.22 12.97 0.56
CA ALA A 54 6.07 12.80 -0.32
C ALA A 54 5.82 14.09 -1.13
N TYR A 55 6.17 14.06 -2.42
CA TYR A 55 6.00 15.20 -3.32
C TYR A 55 4.66 15.13 -4.07
N LEU A 56 3.76 16.05 -3.75
CA LEU A 56 2.44 16.22 -4.37
C LEU A 56 2.55 17.20 -5.56
N HIS A 57 2.93 16.67 -6.72
CA HIS A 57 3.23 17.46 -7.92
C HIS A 57 2.07 18.25 -8.52
N ASP A 58 0.83 17.91 -8.16
CA ASP A 58 -0.42 18.38 -8.75
C ASP A 58 -1.22 19.30 -7.81
N THR A 59 -0.63 19.72 -6.69
CA THR A 59 -1.23 20.69 -5.77
C THR A 59 -0.24 21.80 -5.44
N ASP A 60 -0.74 23.03 -5.35
CA ASP A 60 -0.11 24.24 -4.83
C ASP A 60 -0.57 24.57 -3.40
N ALA A 61 -1.47 23.78 -2.82
CA ALA A 61 -2.01 24.03 -1.50
C ALA A 61 -0.96 23.85 -0.40
N ASN A 62 -1.08 24.66 0.66
CA ASN A 62 -0.23 24.60 1.86
C ASN A 62 -0.79 23.70 2.97
N ALA A 63 -1.91 23.01 2.70
CA ALA A 63 -2.51 22.01 3.58
C ALA A 63 -2.98 20.81 2.75
N LEU A 64 -3.07 19.63 3.39
CA LEU A 64 -3.75 18.50 2.77
C LEU A 64 -5.26 18.79 2.70
N PRO A 65 -5.94 18.42 1.61
CA PRO A 65 -7.39 18.58 1.50
C PRO A 65 -8.10 17.74 2.57
N THR A 66 -9.19 18.28 3.12
CA THR A 66 -10.09 17.56 4.04
C THR A 66 -11.24 16.89 3.31
N ASP A 67 -11.58 17.40 2.13
CA ASP A 67 -12.72 17.01 1.32
C ASP A 67 -12.27 16.78 -0.13
N PRO A 68 -12.92 15.86 -0.86
CA PRO A 68 -12.57 15.58 -2.24
C PRO A 68 -12.92 16.76 -3.16
N ASP A 69 -11.98 17.19 -3.98
CA ASP A 69 -12.14 18.22 -5.01
C ASP A 69 -12.10 17.56 -6.39
N ASN A 70 -13.28 17.18 -6.88
CA ASN A 70 -13.42 16.51 -8.17
C ASN A 70 -13.13 17.44 -9.36
N ASP A 71 -13.21 18.75 -9.19
CA ASP A 71 -12.89 19.72 -10.24
C ASP A 71 -11.37 19.77 -10.46
N LYS A 72 -10.60 19.77 -9.36
CA LYS A 72 -9.13 19.79 -9.40
C LYS A 72 -8.51 18.41 -9.65
N PHE A 73 -9.11 17.35 -9.10
CA PHE A 73 -8.53 16.01 -9.06
C PHE A 73 -9.48 14.92 -9.61
N ALA A 74 -10.15 15.20 -10.73
CA ALA A 74 -11.10 14.29 -11.39
C ALA A 74 -10.55 12.87 -11.63
N GLU A 75 -9.26 12.75 -11.96
CA GLU A 75 -8.63 11.46 -12.27
C GLU A 75 -8.29 10.62 -11.04
N SER A 76 -8.38 11.17 -9.82
CA SER A 76 -7.91 10.57 -8.58
C SER A 76 -8.91 10.71 -7.42
N ASN A 77 -10.21 10.59 -7.75
CA ASN A 77 -11.33 10.59 -6.80
C ASN A 77 -11.36 11.83 -5.89
N GLY A 78 -11.00 13.00 -6.44
CA GLY A 78 -11.00 14.25 -5.70
C GLY A 78 -9.77 14.48 -4.81
N TRP A 79 -8.74 13.64 -4.92
CA TRP A 79 -7.52 13.75 -4.11
C TRP A 79 -6.26 13.95 -4.95
N PRO A 80 -5.18 14.54 -4.41
CA PRO A 80 -3.90 14.62 -5.11
C PRO A 80 -3.45 13.25 -5.62
N LYS A 81 -2.96 13.19 -6.86
CA LYS A 81 -2.58 11.97 -7.60
C LYS A 81 -1.59 11.08 -6.85
N TRP A 82 -0.80 11.63 -5.92
CA TRP A 82 0.08 10.82 -5.11
C TRP A 82 -0.69 9.75 -4.31
N PHE A 83 -1.88 10.06 -3.80
CA PHE A 83 -2.68 9.11 -3.00
C PHE A 83 -3.34 8.01 -3.84
N SER A 84 -3.51 8.21 -5.15
CA SER A 84 -4.07 7.22 -6.06
C SER A 84 -3.03 6.29 -6.69
N ARG A 85 -1.74 6.43 -6.36
CA ARG A 85 -0.68 5.54 -6.89
C ARG A 85 -0.53 4.31 -6.01
N GLY A 86 -0.35 3.13 -6.60
CA GLY A 86 -0.21 1.86 -5.86
C GLY A 86 0.96 1.87 -4.88
N TRP A 87 2.17 2.13 -5.41
CA TRP A 87 3.42 2.13 -4.65
C TRP A 87 3.47 3.14 -3.49
N THR A 88 2.72 4.24 -3.56
CA THR A 88 2.73 5.24 -2.49
C THR A 88 2.05 4.75 -1.19
N LEU A 89 1.42 3.57 -1.20
CA LEU A 89 0.82 2.99 -0.01
C LEU A 89 1.89 2.55 0.98
N GLN A 90 2.88 1.80 0.50
CA GLN A 90 4.03 1.44 1.31
C GLN A 90 4.90 2.67 1.64
N GLU A 91 5.03 3.63 0.72
CA GLU A 91 5.73 4.91 0.99
C GLU A 91 5.08 5.69 2.15
N LEU A 92 3.77 5.55 2.37
CA LEU A 92 3.05 6.20 3.46
C LEU A 92 3.16 5.43 4.78
N ILE A 93 2.97 4.11 4.69
CA ILE A 93 2.78 3.25 5.86
C ILE A 93 4.12 2.84 6.47
N ALA A 94 5.08 2.41 5.65
CA ALA A 94 6.34 1.82 6.12
C ALA A 94 7.20 2.79 6.96
N PRO A 95 7.53 4.01 6.50
CA PRO A 95 8.41 4.91 7.24
C PRO A 95 7.71 5.51 8.46
N GLU A 96 8.44 5.77 9.53
CA GLU A 96 7.88 6.43 10.72
C GLU A 96 7.54 7.91 10.45
N ASP A 97 8.42 8.62 9.72
CA ASP A 97 8.31 10.06 9.44
C ASP A 97 8.18 10.35 7.94
N VAL A 98 7.02 10.87 7.52
CA VAL A 98 6.75 11.30 6.14
C VAL A 98 6.40 12.77 6.12
N HIS A 99 7.10 13.54 5.29
CA HIS A 99 6.89 14.97 5.09
C HIS A 99 6.30 15.21 3.71
N PHE A 100 5.20 15.96 3.65
CA PHE A 100 4.49 16.27 2.42
C PHE A 100 4.92 17.63 1.90
N PHE A 101 5.19 17.69 0.60
CA PHE A 101 5.57 18.91 -0.12
C PHE A 101 4.64 19.13 -1.31
N ASN A 102 4.29 20.38 -1.60
CA ASN A 102 3.48 20.74 -2.74
C ASN A 102 4.33 20.81 -4.04
N ARG A 103 3.72 21.16 -5.17
CA ARG A 103 4.38 21.28 -6.48
C ARG A 103 5.51 22.31 -6.53
N ASN A 104 5.51 23.27 -5.61
CA ASN A 104 6.53 24.32 -5.48
C ASN A 104 7.64 23.93 -4.50
N TRP A 105 7.62 22.68 -3.98
CA TRP A 105 8.53 22.23 -2.91
C TRP A 105 8.35 22.97 -1.59
N GLU A 106 7.16 23.52 -1.34
CA GLU A 106 6.80 24.12 -0.06
C GLU A 106 6.28 23.03 0.88
N TYR A 107 6.73 23.07 2.13
CA TYR A 107 6.32 22.12 3.16
C TYR A 107 4.83 22.30 3.50
N ILE A 108 4.06 21.22 3.41
CA ILE A 108 2.62 21.19 3.73
C ILE A 108 2.44 20.75 5.19
N THR A 109 2.88 19.54 5.50
CA THR A 109 2.66 18.89 6.80
C THR A 109 3.52 17.63 6.90
N ARG A 110 3.46 16.94 8.04
CA ARG A 110 4.03 15.60 8.24
C ARG A 110 2.95 14.61 8.66
N LYS A 111 3.13 13.33 8.35
CA LYS A 111 2.15 12.25 8.60
C LYS A 111 1.50 12.34 9.98
N ARG A 112 2.32 12.42 11.04
CA ARG A 112 1.88 12.48 12.44
C ARG A 112 1.09 13.74 12.84
N LYS A 113 1.13 14.81 12.04
CA LYS A 113 0.40 16.07 12.34
C LYS A 113 -1.01 16.09 11.74
N CYS A 114 -1.33 15.23 10.79
CA CYS A 114 -2.61 15.25 10.08
C CYS A 114 -3.20 13.84 9.85
N PRO A 115 -3.24 12.96 10.87
CA PRO A 115 -3.71 11.59 10.69
C PRO A 115 -5.18 11.53 10.29
N ARG A 116 -6.02 12.48 10.74
CA ARG A 116 -7.44 12.54 10.34
C ARG A 116 -7.63 12.83 8.86
N ALA A 117 -6.95 13.85 8.33
CA ALA A 117 -7.01 14.17 6.89
C ALA A 117 -6.49 12.99 6.05
N LEU A 118 -5.37 12.41 6.45
CA LEU A 118 -4.82 11.20 5.80
C LEU A 118 -5.78 10.02 5.88
N SER A 119 -6.46 9.83 7.01
CA SER A 119 -7.45 8.77 7.20
C SER A 119 -8.65 8.95 6.25
N THR A 120 -9.16 10.17 6.10
CA THR A 120 -10.21 10.49 5.12
C THR A 120 -9.77 10.18 3.69
N ILE A 121 -8.56 10.59 3.30
CA ILE A 121 -8.04 10.40 1.94
C ILE A 121 -7.79 8.91 1.64
N THR A 122 -7.19 8.18 2.58
CA THR A 122 -6.59 6.85 2.32
C THR A 122 -7.41 5.69 2.87
N ARG A 123 -8.40 5.96 3.73
CA ARG A 123 -9.16 4.97 4.52
C ARG A 123 -8.32 4.15 5.49
N ILE A 124 -7.07 4.55 5.73
CA ILE A 124 -6.20 3.96 6.75
C ILE A 124 -6.63 4.52 8.11
N SER A 125 -6.75 3.67 9.13
CA SER A 125 -7.11 4.12 10.48
C SER A 125 -6.08 5.10 11.06
N VAL A 126 -6.55 6.02 11.91
CA VAL A 126 -5.68 6.96 12.63
C VAL A 126 -4.60 6.21 13.43
N ASP A 127 -4.96 5.11 14.09
CA ASP A 127 -4.02 4.29 14.86
C ASP A 127 -2.88 3.76 13.99
N VAL A 128 -3.16 3.26 12.78
CA VAL A 128 -2.10 2.79 11.85
C VAL A 128 -1.21 3.95 11.39
N LEU A 129 -1.78 5.12 11.12
CA LEU A 129 -1.03 6.30 10.65
C LEU A 129 -0.11 6.88 11.75
N GLU A 130 -0.51 6.76 13.02
CA GLU A 130 0.25 7.26 14.17
C GLU A 130 1.27 6.25 14.70
N LYS A 131 0.85 4.98 14.85
CA LYS A 131 1.57 3.92 15.58
C LYS A 131 2.13 2.82 14.68
N GLY A 132 1.73 2.76 13.42
CA GLY A 132 2.19 1.75 12.46
C GLY A 132 1.46 0.40 12.54
N LEU A 133 1.79 -0.50 11.61
CA LEU A 133 1.12 -1.80 11.46
C LEU A 133 1.35 -2.74 12.66
N SER A 134 2.54 -2.69 13.27
CA SER A 134 2.94 -3.55 14.40
C SER A 134 2.12 -3.31 15.66
N TRP A 135 1.50 -2.12 15.80
CA TRP A 135 0.65 -1.81 16.94
C TRP A 135 -0.82 -2.14 16.65
N SER A 136 -1.30 -1.81 15.45
CA SER A 136 -2.73 -1.91 15.12
C SER A 136 -3.20 -3.29 14.67
N TYR A 137 -2.29 -4.17 14.23
CA TYR A 137 -2.59 -5.51 13.70
C TYR A 137 -3.81 -5.54 12.75
N PRO A 138 -3.82 -4.72 11.68
CA PRO A 138 -4.92 -4.68 10.73
C PRO A 138 -5.08 -6.05 10.05
N SER A 139 -6.32 -6.40 9.74
CA SER A 139 -6.63 -7.63 9.01
C SER A 139 -6.22 -7.52 7.53
N THR A 140 -6.09 -8.67 6.88
CA THR A 140 -5.75 -8.78 5.46
C THR A 140 -6.73 -7.98 4.60
N ALA A 141 -8.03 -8.08 4.87
CA ALA A 141 -9.05 -7.33 4.16
C ALA A 141 -8.91 -5.81 4.34
N GLN A 142 -8.51 -5.34 5.53
CA GLN A 142 -8.28 -3.92 5.77
C GLN A 142 -7.10 -3.42 4.93
N ILE A 143 -5.97 -4.13 4.93
CA ILE A 143 -4.80 -3.76 4.13
C ILE A 143 -5.16 -3.74 2.63
N MET A 144 -5.87 -4.77 2.15
CA MET A 144 -6.36 -4.82 0.75
C MET A 144 -7.28 -3.64 0.41
N SER A 145 -8.15 -3.23 1.34
CA SER A 145 -9.08 -2.11 1.14
C SER A 145 -8.36 -0.77 0.90
N TRP A 146 -7.18 -0.56 1.50
CA TRP A 146 -6.39 0.66 1.32
C TRP A 146 -5.79 0.78 -0.10
N ALA A 147 -5.70 -0.36 -0.80
CA ALA A 147 -5.24 -0.45 -2.16
C ALA A 147 -6.37 -0.39 -3.20
N ALA A 148 -7.63 -0.47 -2.77
CA ALA A 148 -8.78 -0.61 -3.66
C ALA A 148 -8.90 0.51 -4.71
N ASP A 149 -8.71 1.77 -4.32
CA ASP A 149 -8.80 2.94 -5.21
C ASP A 149 -7.46 3.34 -5.84
N ARG A 150 -6.38 2.67 -5.47
CA ARG A 150 -5.05 2.98 -6.00
C ARG A 150 -4.89 2.37 -7.37
N ARG A 151 -4.01 2.92 -8.20
CA ARG A 151 -3.77 2.52 -9.59
C ARG A 151 -2.27 2.38 -9.84
N THR A 152 -1.94 1.46 -10.74
CA THR A 152 -0.56 1.17 -11.15
C THR A 152 -0.47 1.21 -12.67
N THR A 153 0.71 1.50 -13.19
CA THR A 153 0.95 1.53 -14.65
C THR A 153 1.00 0.12 -15.22
N ARG A 154 1.67 -0.80 -14.52
CA ARG A 154 1.68 -2.24 -14.84
C ARG A 154 0.60 -2.94 -14.03
N GLU A 155 -0.05 -3.92 -14.62
CA GLU A 155 -1.13 -4.65 -13.96
C GLU A 155 -0.59 -5.48 -12.78
N GLU A 156 0.60 -6.05 -12.90
CA GLU A 156 1.23 -6.87 -11.87
C GLU A 156 1.62 -6.05 -10.63
N ASP A 157 1.92 -4.77 -10.79
CA ASP A 157 2.24 -3.86 -9.69
C ASP A 157 1.07 -3.69 -8.71
N ARG A 158 -0.18 -4.03 -9.13
CA ARG A 158 -1.33 -4.15 -8.21
C ARG A 158 -1.03 -5.10 -7.06
N ALA A 159 -0.25 -6.15 -7.33
CA ALA A 159 0.20 -7.12 -6.34
C ALA A 159 1.55 -6.73 -5.74
N TYR A 160 2.54 -6.41 -6.56
CA TYR A 160 3.91 -6.17 -6.07
C TYR A 160 4.01 -4.98 -5.12
N SER A 161 3.19 -3.94 -5.32
CA SER A 161 3.15 -2.79 -4.42
C SER A 161 2.66 -3.10 -3.01
N LEU A 162 2.04 -4.26 -2.79
CA LEU A 162 1.49 -4.71 -1.51
C LEU A 162 2.38 -5.71 -0.77
N MET A 163 3.37 -6.31 -1.44
CA MET A 163 4.21 -7.37 -0.87
C MET A 163 4.79 -7.01 0.49
N GLY A 164 5.38 -5.81 0.60
CA GLY A 164 5.98 -5.33 1.85
C GLY A 164 4.98 -5.12 2.99
N LEU A 165 3.73 -4.75 2.68
CA LEU A 165 2.67 -4.59 3.70
C LEU A 165 2.26 -5.94 4.30
N PHE A 166 2.40 -7.01 3.52
CA PHE A 166 2.08 -8.38 3.93
C PHE A 166 3.32 -9.19 4.37
N GLY A 167 4.52 -8.62 4.27
CA GLY A 167 5.77 -9.35 4.52
C GLY A 167 6.00 -10.52 3.56
N VAL A 168 5.44 -10.47 2.36
CA VAL A 168 5.54 -11.52 1.35
C VAL A 168 6.76 -11.28 0.45
N HIS A 169 7.50 -12.34 0.18
CA HIS A 169 8.53 -12.39 -0.84
C HIS A 169 8.11 -13.33 -1.97
N MET A 170 8.11 -12.85 -3.20
CA MET A 170 7.77 -13.64 -4.39
C MET A 170 8.60 -13.16 -5.59
N PRO A 171 8.82 -13.99 -6.63
CA PRO A 171 9.51 -13.54 -7.85
C PRO A 171 8.69 -12.54 -8.68
N MET A 172 9.35 -11.50 -9.20
CA MET A 172 8.75 -10.52 -10.13
C MET A 172 8.68 -11.09 -11.56
N LEU A 173 7.49 -11.47 -12.00
CA LEU A 173 7.22 -11.95 -13.35
C LEU A 173 6.38 -10.92 -14.12
N TYR A 174 7.02 -9.90 -14.68
CA TYR A 174 6.33 -8.95 -15.55
C TYR A 174 5.86 -9.63 -16.85
N GLY A 175 4.57 -9.46 -17.16
CA GLY A 175 3.86 -10.18 -18.24
C GLY A 175 2.84 -11.20 -17.72
N GLU A 176 2.77 -11.45 -16.41
CA GLU A 176 1.78 -12.39 -15.84
C GLU A 176 0.39 -11.76 -15.60
N GLY A 177 0.27 -10.43 -15.70
CA GLY A 177 -0.97 -9.68 -15.51
C GLY A 177 -1.64 -9.96 -14.15
N LYS A 178 -2.96 -10.16 -14.15
CA LYS A 178 -3.76 -10.45 -12.93
C LYS A 178 -3.31 -11.68 -12.13
N LYS A 179 -2.52 -12.59 -12.73
CA LYS A 179 -2.00 -13.76 -12.01
C LYS A 179 -1.06 -13.36 -10.86
N ALA A 180 -0.41 -12.19 -10.94
CA ALA A 180 0.41 -11.67 -9.86
C ALA A 180 -0.39 -11.49 -8.56
N PHE A 181 -1.62 -10.97 -8.65
CA PHE A 181 -2.48 -10.76 -7.48
C PHE A 181 -3.03 -12.07 -6.90
N LEU A 182 -3.30 -13.05 -7.75
CA LEU A 182 -3.64 -14.40 -7.30
C LEU A 182 -2.47 -15.03 -6.52
N ARG A 183 -1.24 -14.92 -7.05
CA ARG A 183 -0.04 -15.42 -6.36
C ARG A 183 0.19 -14.72 -5.02
N LEU A 184 0.03 -13.40 -4.96
CA LEU A 184 0.11 -12.66 -3.68
C LEU A 184 -0.86 -13.23 -2.64
N GLN A 185 -2.14 -13.43 -3.00
CA GLN A 185 -3.12 -14.02 -2.07
C GLN A 185 -2.71 -15.42 -1.61
N LEU A 186 -2.19 -16.26 -2.50
CA LEU A 186 -1.70 -17.59 -2.15
C LEU A 186 -0.51 -17.55 -1.19
N GLU A 187 0.44 -16.62 -1.36
CA GLU A 187 1.53 -16.44 -0.40
C GLU A 187 1.03 -15.94 0.96
N ILE A 188 0.06 -15.01 0.99
CA ILE A 188 -0.56 -14.54 2.24
C ILE A 188 -1.23 -15.70 2.99
N ILE A 189 -1.96 -16.57 2.29
CA ILE A 189 -2.65 -17.75 2.85
C ILE A 189 -1.65 -18.76 3.42
N ARG A 190 -0.47 -18.90 2.81
CA ARG A 190 0.59 -19.78 3.32
C ARG A 190 1.24 -19.25 4.59
N MET A 191 1.24 -17.92 4.78
CA MET A 191 1.92 -17.27 5.90
C MET A 191 0.98 -16.90 7.05
N THR A 192 -0.33 -16.81 6.80
CA THR A 192 -1.31 -16.31 7.77
C THR A 192 -2.62 -17.10 7.72
N ASN A 193 -3.25 -17.27 8.88
CA ASN A 193 -4.61 -17.84 9.01
C ASN A 193 -5.69 -16.74 9.09
N ASP A 194 -5.44 -15.59 8.47
CA ASP A 194 -6.38 -14.47 8.51
C ASP A 194 -7.55 -14.70 7.53
N GLN A 195 -8.68 -15.17 8.07
CA GLN A 195 -9.89 -15.47 7.31
C GLN A 195 -10.46 -14.25 6.56
N SER A 196 -10.08 -13.02 6.95
CA SER A 196 -10.55 -11.81 6.26
C SER A 196 -10.11 -11.77 4.79
N ILE A 197 -9.11 -12.56 4.37
CA ILE A 197 -8.76 -12.68 2.95
C ILE A 197 -9.94 -13.15 2.07
N PHE A 198 -10.95 -13.79 2.66
CA PHE A 198 -12.17 -14.24 1.96
C PHE A 198 -13.34 -13.25 2.07
N ALA A 199 -13.17 -12.11 2.74
CA ALA A 199 -14.23 -11.11 2.94
C ALA A 199 -14.45 -10.18 1.74
N TRP A 200 -13.80 -10.45 0.59
CA TRP A 200 -13.99 -9.68 -0.63
C TRP A 200 -15.40 -9.85 -1.19
N GLY A 201 -15.87 -8.86 -1.96
CA GLY A 201 -17.20 -8.91 -2.57
C GLY A 201 -18.36 -8.64 -1.60
N TRP A 202 -18.09 -8.40 -0.31
CA TRP A 202 -19.09 -8.05 0.71
C TRP A 202 -20.06 -6.93 0.29
N SER A 203 -19.58 -5.95 -0.49
CA SER A 203 -20.39 -4.83 -0.99
C SER A 203 -21.00 -5.05 -2.38
N ARG A 204 -20.77 -6.19 -3.04
CA ARG A 204 -21.25 -6.45 -4.41
C ARG A 204 -22.58 -7.19 -4.37
N SER A 205 -23.66 -6.46 -4.54
CA SER A 205 -25.00 -7.02 -4.81
C SER A 205 -25.01 -7.72 -6.16
N GLY A 206 -24.84 -9.04 -6.17
CA GLY A 206 -25.10 -9.87 -7.35
C GLY A 206 -23.87 -10.22 -8.20
N GLY A 207 -23.49 -11.49 -8.14
CA GLY A 207 -22.52 -12.11 -9.03
C GLY A 207 -21.70 -13.14 -8.30
N LEU A 208 -22.01 -14.43 -8.50
CA LEU A 208 -21.09 -15.51 -8.18
C LEU A 208 -19.77 -15.21 -8.89
N ALA A 209 -18.71 -14.87 -8.15
CA ALA A 209 -17.41 -14.86 -8.78
C ALA A 209 -17.05 -16.31 -9.04
N ASN A 210 -16.68 -16.62 -10.29
CA ASN A 210 -16.16 -17.93 -10.69
C ASN A 210 -14.76 -18.22 -10.09
N SER A 211 -14.40 -17.59 -8.96
CA SER A 211 -13.10 -17.67 -8.30
C SER A 211 -13.29 -17.56 -6.80
N PHE A 212 -12.61 -18.42 -6.05
CA PHE A 212 -12.60 -18.42 -4.58
C PHE A 212 -11.80 -17.24 -4.01
N LEU A 213 -10.84 -16.73 -4.78
CA LEU A 213 -10.01 -15.58 -4.42
C LEU A 213 -10.40 -14.34 -5.22
N ALA A 214 -10.15 -13.17 -4.63
CA ALA A 214 -10.43 -11.88 -5.23
C ALA A 214 -9.64 -11.70 -6.54
N LYS A 215 -10.21 -10.96 -7.49
CA LYS A 215 -9.51 -10.69 -8.77
C LYS A 215 -8.65 -9.44 -8.67
N ASP A 216 -8.97 -8.54 -7.74
CA ASP A 216 -8.31 -7.26 -7.60
C ASP A 216 -8.51 -6.69 -6.17
N PRO A 217 -7.58 -5.87 -5.62
CA PRO A 217 -7.79 -5.19 -4.34
C PRO A 217 -9.09 -4.38 -4.24
N SER A 218 -9.65 -3.91 -5.37
CA SER A 218 -10.94 -3.22 -5.41
C SER A 218 -12.10 -4.05 -4.87
N ASP A 219 -11.99 -5.39 -4.94
CA ASP A 219 -13.01 -6.28 -4.41
C ASP A 219 -13.10 -6.21 -2.86
N PHE A 220 -12.10 -5.61 -2.19
CA PHE A 220 -12.07 -5.36 -0.73
C PHE A 220 -12.46 -3.94 -0.34
N HIS A 221 -12.97 -3.11 -1.25
CA HIS A 221 -13.21 -1.67 -1.00
C HIS A 221 -14.02 -1.39 0.28
N GLY A 222 -15.04 -2.21 0.58
CA GLY A 222 -15.90 -2.09 1.77
C GLY A 222 -15.29 -2.59 3.09
N CYS A 223 -14.07 -3.11 3.10
CA CYS A 223 -13.50 -3.82 4.26
C CYS A 223 -12.70 -2.93 5.24
N SER A 224 -12.66 -1.60 5.05
CA SER A 224 -11.77 -0.71 5.80
C SER A 224 -12.10 -0.59 7.30
N SER A 225 -13.39 -0.67 7.68
CA SER A 225 -13.85 -0.39 9.05
C SER A 225 -14.49 -1.58 9.79
N GLN A 226 -14.78 -2.69 9.10
CA GLN A 226 -15.74 -3.70 9.60
C GLN A 226 -15.12 -5.01 10.08
N LEU A 227 -13.83 -5.25 9.81
CA LEU A 227 -13.17 -6.53 10.09
C LEU A 227 -12.03 -6.35 11.08
N ARG A 228 -12.37 -6.29 12.38
CA ARG A 228 -11.36 -6.54 13.42
C ARG A 228 -10.96 -8.00 13.32
N LYS A 229 -9.65 -8.27 13.43
CA LYS A 229 -9.14 -9.62 13.56
C LYS A 229 -9.71 -10.19 14.87
N LEU A 230 -10.79 -10.96 14.78
CA LEU A 230 -11.17 -11.87 15.84
C LEU A 230 -10.04 -12.89 15.85
N VAL A 231 -9.25 -12.87 16.92
CA VAL A 231 -8.28 -13.93 17.18
C VAL A 231 -8.81 -14.62 18.41
N SER A 232 -9.62 -15.66 18.21
CA SER A 232 -9.86 -16.60 19.29
C SER A 232 -8.57 -17.41 19.51
N LEU A 233 -8.33 -17.86 20.74
CA LEU A 233 -7.18 -18.73 21.05
C LEU A 233 -7.25 -20.08 20.32
N GLU A 234 -8.42 -20.49 19.84
CA GLU A 234 -8.65 -21.72 19.07
C GLU A 234 -8.28 -21.57 17.59
N GLU A 235 -8.46 -20.38 17.01
CA GLU A 235 -8.06 -20.06 15.62
C GLU A 235 -6.53 -20.03 15.43
N GLN A 236 -5.75 -19.90 16.52
CA GLN A 236 -4.29 -19.91 16.44
C GLN A 236 -3.71 -21.25 15.98
N PHE A 237 -4.45 -22.35 16.12
CA PHE A 237 -3.97 -23.70 15.78
C PHE A 237 -4.49 -24.24 14.44
N GLN A 238 -5.39 -23.52 13.77
CA GLN A 238 -5.99 -23.97 12.52
C GLN A 238 -5.23 -23.39 11.33
N THR A 239 -4.55 -24.25 10.57
CA THR A 239 -3.80 -23.84 9.37
C THR A 239 -4.64 -23.91 8.10
N PHE A 240 -4.56 -22.88 7.26
CA PHE A 240 -5.04 -22.99 5.89
C PHE A 240 -4.16 -23.93 5.08
N THR A 241 -4.77 -24.84 4.31
CA THR A 241 -4.04 -25.74 3.41
C THR A 241 -4.45 -25.47 1.98
N VAL A 242 -3.47 -25.14 1.12
CA VAL A 242 -3.68 -25.01 -0.33
C VAL A 242 -3.37 -26.36 -0.98
N THR A 243 -4.37 -26.94 -1.64
CA THR A 243 -4.26 -28.21 -2.37
C THR A 243 -4.56 -28.00 -3.85
N ASN A 244 -4.33 -29.02 -4.68
CA ASN A 244 -4.78 -29.03 -6.07
C ASN A 244 -6.32 -29.01 -6.22
N HIS A 245 -7.07 -29.33 -5.16
CA HIS A 245 -8.53 -29.30 -5.15
C HIS A 245 -9.10 -27.95 -4.70
N GLY A 246 -8.29 -27.08 -4.10
CA GLY A 246 -8.72 -25.79 -3.56
C GLY A 246 -8.10 -25.48 -2.20
N ILE A 247 -8.77 -24.61 -1.44
CA ILE A 247 -8.30 -24.17 -0.12
C ILE A 247 -9.16 -24.83 0.96
N GLN A 248 -8.51 -25.55 1.86
CA GLN A 248 -9.14 -26.09 3.05
C GLN A 248 -8.97 -25.08 4.20
N ILE A 249 -10.10 -24.64 4.74
CA ILE A 249 -10.18 -23.75 5.91
C ILE A 249 -11.03 -24.41 7.00
N TRP A 250 -10.76 -24.00 8.22
CA TRP A 250 -11.53 -24.39 9.39
C TRP A 250 -12.34 -23.16 9.82
N LEU A 251 -13.64 -23.35 10.07
CA LEU A 251 -14.53 -22.31 10.57
C LEU A 251 -14.77 -22.54 12.07
N PRO A 252 -14.94 -21.46 12.86
CA PRO A 252 -15.32 -21.57 14.27
C PRO A 252 -16.71 -22.21 14.47
#